data_AF-A0A7G5GSF0-F1
#
_entry.id   AF-A0A7G5GSF0-F1
#
_cell.length_a   1.000
_cell.length_b   1.000
_cell.length_c   1.000
_cell.angle_alpha   90.00
_cell.angle_beta   90.00
_cell.angle_gamma   90.00
#
_symmetry.space_group_name_H-M   'P 1'
#
loop_
_entity.id
_entity.type
_entity.pdbx_description
1 polymer ?
#
loop_
_entity_poly.entity_id
_entity_poly.type
_entity_poly.pdbx_seq_one_letter_code
_entity_poly.pdbx_strand_id
1 'polypeptide(L)'
;MKNFIYLFALAFLTAVVPAMAQTSETGTFQGAQPTKSHYRAVYQLNTADTATIRHALANIQNALNDPRLKGKLEVELVVYGGANIVYRKDKPYFEQDIAKLHKQGVIMAMCENTMRMRKISREELFPIVSYVPSANGELIIRDQEGWTIIRP
;
A
#
# COMPACT_ATOMS: atom_id res chain seq x y z
N MET A 1 12.72 79.08 47.31
CA MET A 1 13.66 78.40 48.23
C MET A 1 13.67 76.93 47.80
N LYS A 2 14.72 76.47 47.10
CA LYS A 2 15.75 75.54 47.62
C LYS A 2 15.10 74.27 48.24
N ASN A 3 15.34 73.02 47.83
CA ASN A 3 16.38 72.41 47.01
C ASN A 3 15.94 70.98 46.59
N PHE A 4 16.50 70.56 45.45
CA PHE A 4 16.71 69.19 44.98
C PHE A 4 17.02 68.15 46.07
N ILE A 5 16.42 66.95 45.97
CA ILE A 5 17.11 65.65 46.16
C ILE A 5 16.55 64.66 45.13
N TYR A 6 17.41 64.26 44.19
CA TYR A 6 17.18 63.16 43.25
C TYR A 6 17.78 61.89 43.85
N LEU A 7 17.06 60.77 43.84
CA LEU A 7 17.70 59.46 44.00
C LEU A 7 16.90 58.35 43.29
N PHE A 8 17.53 57.86 42.22
CA PHE A 8 17.48 56.50 41.67
C PHE A 8 16.12 55.85 41.41
N ALA A 9 15.60 56.05 40.19
CA ALA A 9 14.74 55.07 39.54
C ALA A 9 15.57 54.33 38.47
N LEU A 10 15.98 53.10 38.80
CA LEU A 10 16.63 52.17 37.89
C LEU A 10 15.60 51.78 36.81
N ALA A 11 15.72 52.33 35.61
CA ALA A 11 14.90 51.97 34.47
C ALA A 11 15.31 50.57 33.98
N PHE A 12 14.62 49.53 34.44
CA PHE A 12 14.65 48.22 33.80
C PHE A 12 13.90 48.34 32.47
N LEU A 13 14.65 48.53 31.37
CA LEU A 13 14.11 48.44 30.02
C LEU A 13 13.89 46.95 29.72
N THR A 14 12.69 46.44 30.02
CA THR A 14 12.28 45.11 29.59
C THR A 14 12.08 45.14 28.08
N ALA A 15 13.10 44.73 27.33
CA ALA A 15 12.95 44.44 25.92
C ALA A 15 11.99 43.25 25.77
N VAL A 16 10.71 43.54 25.53
CA VAL A 16 9.73 42.55 25.11
C VAL A 16 10.13 42.13 23.71
N VAL A 17 10.93 41.07 23.60
CA VAL A 17 11.12 40.37 22.34
C VAL A 17 9.75 39.81 21.99
N PRO A 18 9.09 40.24 20.89
CA PRO A 18 7.91 39.53 20.45
C PRO A 18 8.40 38.15 20.04
N ALA A 19 8.06 37.14 20.85
CA ALA A 19 8.19 35.76 20.47
C ALA A 19 7.38 35.62 19.17
N MET A 20 8.08 35.61 18.03
CA MET A 20 7.51 35.11 16.80
C MET A 20 7.29 33.62 17.04
N ALA A 21 6.13 33.30 17.62
CA ALA A 21 5.57 31.98 17.53
C ALA A 21 5.51 31.68 16.04
N GLN A 22 6.35 30.76 15.57
CA GLN A 22 6.13 30.10 14.31
C GLN A 22 4.75 29.46 14.41
N THR A 23 3.73 30.16 13.92
CA THR A 23 2.50 29.53 13.47
C THR A 23 2.96 28.72 12.26
N SER A 24 3.39 27.48 12.50
CA SER A 24 3.34 26.48 11.47
C SER A 24 1.88 26.46 11.03
N GLU A 25 1.57 27.11 9.92
CA GLU A 25 0.41 26.74 9.14
C GLU A 25 0.64 25.26 8.81
N THR A 26 0.12 24.39 9.66
CA THR A 26 -0.07 22.99 9.33
C THR A 26 -1.05 23.02 8.18
N GLY A 27 -0.52 23.17 6.96
CA GLY A 27 -1.30 23.06 5.74
C GLY A 27 -2.10 21.77 5.85
N THR A 28 -3.40 21.85 5.60
CA THR A 28 -4.27 20.67 5.72
C THR A 28 -3.83 19.67 4.64
N PHE A 29 -3.06 18.64 5.03
CA PHE A 29 -2.69 17.57 4.12
C PHE A 29 -3.94 16.75 3.79
N GLN A 30 -4.38 16.77 2.52
CA GLN A 30 -5.59 16.08 2.06
C GLN A 30 -5.30 14.79 1.27
N GLY A 31 -4.02 14.39 1.18
CA GLY A 31 -3.61 13.22 0.40
C GLY A 31 -3.61 13.45 -1.12
N ALA A 32 -3.18 12.43 -1.86
CA ALA A 32 -3.11 12.46 -3.32
C ALA A 32 -4.50 12.50 -3.98
N GLN A 33 -4.64 13.27 -5.07
CA GLN A 33 -5.84 13.37 -5.89
C GLN A 33 -5.72 12.51 -7.15
N PRO A 34 -6.81 11.83 -7.57
CA PRO A 34 -6.77 11.00 -8.78
C PRO A 34 -6.77 11.89 -10.04
N THR A 35 -5.72 11.79 -10.87
CA THR A 35 -5.58 12.54 -12.13
C THR A 35 -5.84 11.72 -13.40
N LYS A 36 -5.83 10.37 -13.31
CA LYS A 36 -6.10 9.45 -14.43
C LYS A 36 -7.54 8.94 -14.41
N SER A 37 -8.06 8.61 -15.60
CA SER A 37 -9.36 7.94 -15.76
C SER A 37 -9.34 6.48 -15.30
N HIS A 38 -8.17 5.84 -15.35
CA HIS A 38 -7.96 4.45 -14.96
C HIS A 38 -6.57 4.25 -14.33
N TYR A 39 -6.48 3.31 -13.40
CA TYR A 39 -5.28 2.94 -12.64
C TYR A 39 -5.08 1.44 -12.69
N ARG A 40 -3.82 1.01 -12.68
CA ARG A 40 -3.46 -0.40 -12.70
C ARG A 40 -2.40 -0.65 -11.64
N ALA A 41 -2.59 -1.69 -10.84
CA ALA A 41 -1.68 -2.05 -9.77
C ALA A 41 -1.43 -3.55 -9.73
N VAL A 42 -0.17 -3.94 -9.55
CA VAL A 42 0.21 -5.33 -9.36
C VAL A 42 0.75 -5.52 -7.95
N TYR A 43 0.11 -6.39 -7.18
CA TYR A 43 0.56 -6.78 -5.85
C TYR A 43 1.45 -8.00 -5.98
N GLN A 44 2.71 -7.88 -5.55
CA GLN A 44 3.61 -9.03 -5.51
C GLN A 44 3.56 -9.69 -4.13
N LEU A 45 3.46 -11.01 -4.08
CA LEU A 45 3.44 -11.75 -2.82
C LEU A 45 4.35 -12.99 -2.90
N ASN A 46 5.31 -13.10 -1.98
CA ASN A 46 6.35 -14.13 -2.03
C ASN A 46 6.64 -14.87 -0.71
N THR A 47 5.99 -14.47 0.38
CA THR A 47 6.19 -15.01 1.73
C THR A 47 5.14 -16.06 2.10
N ALA A 48 5.53 -17.05 2.91
CA ALA A 48 4.58 -18.01 3.51
C ALA A 48 3.99 -17.49 4.84
N ASP A 49 4.38 -16.30 5.29
CA ASP A 49 3.83 -15.69 6.50
C ASP A 49 2.35 -15.34 6.32
N THR A 50 1.48 -16.03 7.07
CA THR A 50 0.03 -15.86 6.94
C THR A 50 -0.46 -14.49 7.40
N ALA A 51 0.26 -13.80 8.29
CA ALA A 51 -0.11 -12.46 8.71
C ALA A 51 0.11 -11.46 7.56
N THR A 52 1.28 -11.49 6.93
CA THR A 52 1.60 -10.68 5.74
C THR A 52 0.62 -10.96 4.61
N ILE A 53 0.29 -12.24 4.36
CA ILE A 53 -0.70 -12.60 3.34
C ILE A 53 -2.07 -11.97 3.64
N ARG A 54 -2.60 -12.12 4.86
CA ARG A 54 -3.90 -11.53 5.23
C ARG A 54 -3.89 -10.01 5.04
N HIS A 55 -2.80 -9.36 5.44
CA HIS A 55 -2.64 -7.92 5.24
C HIS A 55 -2.59 -7.53 3.76
N ALA A 56 -1.90 -8.31 2.91
CA ALA A 56 -1.87 -8.08 1.47
C ALA A 56 -3.28 -8.14 0.86
N LEU A 57 -4.05 -9.20 1.17
CA LEU A 57 -5.42 -9.37 0.66
C LEU A 57 -6.35 -8.24 1.17
N ALA A 58 -6.22 -7.86 2.43
CA ALA A 58 -6.95 -6.72 3.01
C ALA A 58 -6.58 -5.39 2.33
N ASN A 59 -5.30 -5.18 2.02
CA ASN A 59 -4.83 -3.97 1.33
C ASN A 59 -5.36 -3.88 -0.10
N ILE A 60 -5.46 -4.99 -0.83
CA ILE A 60 -6.13 -5.04 -2.13
C ILE A 60 -7.59 -4.65 -1.97
N GLN A 61 -8.30 -5.23 -1.00
CA GLN A 61 -9.69 -4.90 -0.74
C GLN A 61 -9.89 -3.41 -0.43
N ASN A 62 -9.00 -2.84 0.38
CA ASN A 62 -9.02 -1.42 0.74
C ASN A 62 -8.78 -0.53 -0.49
N ALA A 63 -7.82 -0.88 -1.36
CA ALA A 63 -7.56 -0.13 -2.59
C ALA A 63 -8.76 -0.15 -3.55
N LEU A 64 -9.43 -1.31 -3.70
CA LEU A 64 -10.66 -1.43 -4.49
C LEU A 64 -11.82 -0.60 -3.93
N ASN A 65 -11.86 -0.40 -2.61
CA ASN A 65 -12.90 0.38 -1.93
C ASN A 65 -12.54 1.87 -1.77
N ASP A 66 -11.31 2.28 -2.08
CA ASP A 66 -10.89 3.67 -1.98
C ASP A 66 -11.80 4.55 -2.86
N PRO A 67 -12.47 5.57 -2.31
CA PRO A 67 -13.44 6.37 -3.05
C PRO A 67 -12.81 7.11 -4.25
N ARG A 68 -11.49 7.31 -4.25
CA ARG A 68 -10.76 7.95 -5.36
C ARG A 68 -10.53 7.00 -6.53
N LEU A 69 -10.49 5.69 -6.27
CA LEU A 69 -10.11 4.65 -7.23
C LEU A 69 -11.25 3.68 -7.57
N LYS A 70 -12.31 3.62 -6.76
CA LYS A 70 -13.44 2.71 -6.93
C LYS A 70 -14.03 2.80 -8.34
N GLY A 71 -14.10 1.64 -9.02
CA GLY A 71 -14.57 1.53 -10.40
C GLY A 71 -13.56 1.96 -11.47
N LYS A 72 -12.34 2.35 -11.08
CA LYS A 72 -11.27 2.83 -11.98
C LYS A 72 -9.94 2.09 -11.78
N LEU A 73 -9.89 1.09 -10.89
CA LEU A 73 -8.67 0.36 -10.54
C LEU A 73 -8.75 -1.08 -11.06
N GLU A 74 -7.80 -1.43 -11.91
CA GLU A 74 -7.48 -2.82 -12.26
C GLU A 74 -6.38 -3.33 -11.34
N VAL A 75 -6.52 -4.57 -10.85
CA VAL A 75 -5.58 -5.17 -9.92
C VAL A 75 -5.20 -6.57 -10.36
N GLU A 76 -3.91 -6.87 -10.29
CA GLU A 76 -3.35 -8.21 -10.39
C GLU A 76 -2.64 -8.58 -9.09
N LEU A 77 -2.83 -9.82 -8.63
CA LEU A 77 -2.06 -10.41 -7.54
C LEU A 77 -1.12 -11.48 -8.12
N VAL A 78 0.18 -11.20 -8.12
CA VAL A 78 1.23 -12.12 -8.58
C VAL A 78 1.83 -12.86 -7.39
N VAL A 79 1.61 -14.17 -7.35
CA VAL A 79 2.05 -15.06 -6.28
C VAL A 79 3.21 -15.94 -6.73
N TYR A 80 4.25 -16.00 -5.92
CA TYR A 80 5.42 -16.85 -6.13
C TYR A 80 6.09 -17.25 -4.81
N GLY A 81 7.15 -18.04 -4.88
CA GLY A 81 7.93 -18.41 -3.69
C GLY A 81 7.11 -19.10 -2.61
N GLY A 82 7.20 -18.63 -1.37
CA GLY A 82 6.48 -19.18 -0.22
C GLY A 82 4.97 -18.90 -0.24
N ALA A 83 4.54 -17.87 -0.96
CA ALA A 83 3.15 -17.42 -0.98
C ALA A 83 2.21 -18.34 -1.77
N ASN A 84 2.71 -19.38 -2.45
CA ASN A 84 1.90 -20.36 -3.16
C ASN A 84 0.74 -20.94 -2.31
N ILE A 85 0.90 -20.97 -0.97
CA ILE A 85 -0.14 -21.42 -0.03
C ILE A 85 -1.44 -20.63 -0.13
N VAL A 86 -1.41 -19.41 -0.68
CA VAL A 86 -2.59 -18.56 -0.91
C VAL A 86 -3.60 -19.21 -1.84
N TYR A 87 -3.12 -20.03 -2.77
CA TYR A 87 -3.92 -20.60 -3.84
C TYR A 87 -4.22 -22.09 -3.68
N ARG A 88 -3.73 -22.72 -2.60
CA ARG A 88 -3.82 -24.17 -2.44
C ARG A 88 -5.17 -24.64 -1.90
N LYS A 89 -5.76 -25.64 -2.55
CA LYS A 89 -7.02 -26.28 -2.14
C LYS A 89 -6.91 -27.11 -0.86
N ASP A 90 -5.75 -27.73 -0.61
CA ASP A 90 -5.49 -28.54 0.59
C ASP A 90 -5.28 -27.69 1.85
N LYS A 91 -5.12 -26.38 1.69
CA LYS A 91 -4.89 -25.40 2.77
C LYS A 91 -5.73 -24.14 2.51
N PRO A 92 -7.07 -24.24 2.57
CA PRO A 92 -7.98 -23.19 2.09
C PRO A 92 -8.11 -21.99 3.03
N TYR A 93 -7.04 -21.60 3.73
CA TYR A 93 -7.03 -20.49 4.68
C TYR A 93 -7.48 -19.15 4.07
N PHE A 94 -7.30 -18.99 2.76
CA PHE A 94 -7.54 -17.75 2.02
C PHE A 94 -8.60 -17.90 0.93
N GLU A 95 -9.28 -19.05 0.84
CA GLU A 95 -10.21 -19.34 -0.26
C GLU A 95 -11.32 -18.30 -0.38
N GLN A 96 -11.93 -17.91 0.75
CA GLN A 96 -13.00 -16.92 0.77
C GLN A 96 -12.53 -15.55 0.31
N ASP A 97 -11.35 -15.10 0.77
CA ASP A 97 -10.77 -13.81 0.39
C ASP A 97 -10.40 -13.79 -1.09
N ILE A 98 -9.76 -14.85 -1.59
CA ILE A 98 -9.39 -14.99 -2.99
C ILE A 98 -10.63 -15.06 -3.89
N ALA A 99 -11.65 -15.84 -3.52
CA ALA A 99 -12.91 -15.91 -4.27
C ALA A 99 -13.62 -14.55 -4.29
N LYS A 100 -13.60 -13.81 -3.18
CA LYS A 100 -14.19 -12.47 -3.08
C LYS A 100 -13.46 -11.47 -3.99
N LEU A 101 -12.14 -11.40 -3.89
CA LEU A 101 -11.34 -10.49 -4.72
C LEU A 101 -11.45 -10.82 -6.21
N HIS A 102 -11.46 -12.10 -6.57
CA HIS A 102 -11.67 -12.55 -7.95
C HIS A 102 -13.04 -12.10 -8.48
N LYS A 103 -14.12 -12.22 -7.69
CA LYS A 103 -15.45 -11.69 -8.06
C LYS A 103 -15.46 -10.17 -8.27
N GLN A 104 -14.52 -9.45 -7.68
CA GLN A 104 -14.34 -8.01 -7.89
C GLN A 104 -13.40 -7.67 -9.07
N GLY A 105 -12.96 -8.68 -9.84
CA GLY A 105 -12.14 -8.51 -11.04
C GLY A 105 -10.63 -8.53 -10.78
N VAL A 106 -10.17 -8.90 -9.58
CA VAL A 106 -8.74 -9.08 -9.33
C VAL A 106 -8.21 -10.31 -10.06
N ILE A 107 -7.15 -10.13 -10.85
CA ILE A 107 -6.48 -11.22 -11.55
C ILE A 107 -5.61 -12.01 -10.56
N MET A 108 -5.76 -13.33 -10.53
CA MET A 108 -5.01 -14.23 -9.64
C MET A 108 -3.92 -14.93 -10.43
N ALA A 109 -2.67 -14.48 -10.34
CA ALA A 109 -1.57 -15.00 -11.15
C ALA A 109 -0.59 -15.83 -10.31
N MET A 110 -0.34 -17.08 -10.73
CA MET A 110 0.63 -17.98 -10.12
C MET A 110 1.86 -18.18 -11.00
N CYS A 111 3.04 -18.04 -10.41
CA CYS A 111 4.32 -18.26 -11.07
C CYS A 111 4.60 -19.75 -11.34
N GLU A 112 4.67 -20.14 -12.61
CA GLU A 112 4.94 -21.53 -13.02
C GLU A 112 6.33 -22.03 -12.61
N ASN A 113 7.34 -21.14 -12.58
CA ASN A 113 8.66 -21.50 -12.04
C ASN A 113 8.57 -21.95 -10.58
N THR A 114 7.78 -21.25 -9.76
CA THR A 114 7.55 -21.65 -8.36
C THR A 114 6.84 -22.99 -8.29
N MET A 115 5.82 -23.20 -9.13
CA MET A 115 5.10 -24.47 -9.21
C MET A 115 6.03 -25.63 -9.54
N ARG A 116 6.88 -25.48 -10.58
CA ARG A 116 7.86 -26.50 -10.97
C ARG A 116 8.86 -26.79 -9.84
N MET A 117 9.41 -25.77 -9.20
CA MET A 117 10.37 -25.93 -8.10
C MET A 117 9.76 -26.62 -6.87
N ARG A 118 8.49 -26.31 -6.57
CA ARG A 118 7.78 -26.87 -5.41
C ARG A 118 6.95 -28.11 -5.73
N LYS A 119 7.00 -28.59 -6.97
CA LYS A 119 6.23 -29.75 -7.47
C LYS A 119 4.72 -29.60 -7.24
N ILE A 120 4.19 -28.41 -7.53
CA ILE A 120 2.77 -28.09 -7.41
C ILE A 120 2.13 -28.26 -8.79
N SER A 121 1.09 -29.08 -8.86
CA SER A 121 0.24 -29.26 -10.04
C SER A 121 -0.91 -28.24 -10.06
N ARG A 122 -1.55 -28.05 -11.22
CA ARG A 122 -2.63 -27.06 -11.38
C ARG A 122 -3.89 -27.51 -10.61
N GLU A 123 -4.09 -28.81 -10.51
CA GLU A 123 -5.22 -29.46 -9.85
C GLU A 123 -5.23 -29.18 -8.34
N GLU A 124 -4.07 -28.93 -7.74
CA GLU A 124 -3.90 -28.56 -6.34
C GLU A 124 -4.27 -27.10 -6.04
N LEU A 125 -4.41 -26.25 -7.07
CA LEU A 125 -4.73 -24.83 -6.91
C LEU A 125 -6.21 -24.55 -7.18
N PHE A 126 -6.75 -23.48 -6.61
CA PHE A 126 -8.12 -23.03 -6.89
C PHE A 126 -8.34 -22.84 -8.40
N PRO A 127 -9.51 -23.21 -8.96
CA PRO A 127 -9.76 -23.13 -10.40
C PRO A 127 -9.68 -21.72 -11.01
N ILE A 128 -9.78 -20.69 -10.18
CA ILE A 128 -9.73 -19.27 -10.58
C ILE A 128 -8.30 -18.74 -10.79
N VAL A 129 -7.29 -19.56 -10.51
CA VAL A 129 -5.88 -19.18 -10.63
C VAL A 129 -5.45 -19.25 -12.09
N SER A 130 -4.92 -18.12 -12.57
CA SER A 130 -4.21 -18.00 -13.84
C SER A 130 -2.71 -18.22 -13.64
N TYR A 131 -1.98 -18.41 -14.73
CA TYR A 131 -0.57 -18.83 -14.69
C TYR A 131 0.29 -17.90 -15.53
N VAL A 132 1.44 -17.51 -14.96
CA VAL A 132 2.47 -16.73 -15.65
C VAL A 132 3.78 -17.51 -15.63
N PRO A 133 4.60 -17.50 -16.70
CA PRO A 133 5.83 -18.28 -16.75
C PRO A 133 6.79 -17.95 -15.60
N SER A 134 6.88 -16.67 -15.23
CA SER A 134 7.72 -16.16 -14.14
C SER A 134 7.11 -14.92 -13.52
N ALA A 135 7.01 -14.86 -12.19
CA ALA A 135 6.58 -13.66 -11.48
C ALA A 135 7.47 -12.44 -11.78
N ASN A 136 8.79 -12.61 -11.83
CA ASN A 136 9.68 -11.48 -12.16
C ASN A 136 9.44 -10.98 -13.59
N GLY A 137 9.16 -11.90 -14.54
CA GLY A 137 8.84 -11.52 -15.91
C GLY A 137 7.55 -10.70 -15.97
N GLU A 138 6.51 -11.18 -15.28
CA GLU A 138 5.23 -10.48 -15.16
C GLU A 138 5.41 -9.09 -14.57
N LEU A 139 6.08 -8.98 -13.41
CA LEU A 139 6.30 -7.70 -12.74
C LEU A 139 7.09 -6.70 -13.61
N ILE A 140 8.14 -7.16 -14.29
CA ILE A 140 8.93 -6.30 -15.20
C ILE A 140 8.04 -5.78 -16.34
N ILE A 141 7.26 -6.65 -16.99
CA ILE A 141 6.41 -6.25 -18.11
C ILE A 141 5.33 -5.26 -17.63
N ARG A 142 4.64 -5.57 -16.52
CA ARG A 142 3.60 -4.71 -15.94
C ARG A 142 4.14 -3.33 -15.58
N ASP A 143 5.32 -3.26 -14.97
CA ASP A 143 6.00 -1.99 -14.66
C ASP A 143 6.24 -1.16 -15.92
N GLN A 144 6.75 -1.78 -16.99
CA GLN A 144 6.96 -1.11 -18.27
C GLN A 144 5.65 -0.71 -18.99
N GLU A 145 4.55 -1.42 -18.73
CA GLU A 145 3.20 -1.03 -19.15
C GLU A 145 2.61 0.09 -18.28
N GLY A 146 3.31 0.55 -17.24
CA GLY A 146 2.89 1.63 -16.36
C GLY A 146 1.97 1.20 -15.23
N TRP A 147 2.01 -0.08 -14.83
CA TRP A 147 1.37 -0.57 -13.62
C TRP A 147 2.19 -0.17 -12.40
N THR A 148 1.51 0.19 -11.30
CA THR A 148 2.18 0.39 -10.03
C THR A 148 2.47 -0.97 -9.39
N ILE A 149 3.74 -1.30 -9.16
CA ILE A 149 4.11 -2.46 -8.34
C ILE A 149 3.94 -2.12 -6.85
N ILE A 150 3.17 -2.92 -6.13
CA ILE A 150 3.00 -2.85 -4.68
C ILE A 150 3.61 -4.10 -4.06
N ARG A 151 4.46 -3.92 -3.04
CA ARG A 151 5.05 -4.99 -2.23
C ARG A 151 4.53 -4.86 -0.79
N PRO A 152 3.55 -5.68 -0.39
CA PRO A 152 3.02 -5.73 0.97
C PRO A 152 4.04 -6.23 2.00
#